data_AF-T5LSY8-F1
#
_entry.id   AF-T5LSY8-F1
#
_cell.length_a   1.000
_cell.length_b   1.000
_cell.length_c   1.000
_cell.angle_alpha   90.00
_cell.angle_beta   90.00
_cell.angle_gamma   90.00
#
_symmetry.space_group_name_H-M   'P 1'
#
loop_
_entity.id
_entity.type
_entity.pdbx_description
1 polymer ?
#
loop_
_entity_poly.entity_id
_entity_poly.type
_entity_poly.pdbx_seq_one_letter_code
_entity_poly.pdbx_strand_id
1 'polypeptide(L)'
;MAADGLSKHSDGETTMTTIHIIRQNMEMPDSKALEGARKLLFGVIDGHTDQDRRAWRRWWKMIFRSQIGELFVMEYKFTRSSKFHRWSMKIEGAFFDAQERFSDREQFRNWVKIGAGWVDWVPGPDGGIVPLPRSISYAAADDQEFREYHEKMVSFFRSGRASAYLWPHLTEQQATDMVETILQEFEDDDSQNFR
;
A
#
# COMPACT_ATOMS: atom_id res chain seq x y z
N MET A 1 29.06 -13.65 31.91
CA MET A 1 29.44 -13.95 30.51
C MET A 1 28.49 -14.99 29.96
N ALA A 2 27.55 -14.55 29.13
CA ALA A 2 26.96 -15.30 28.02
C ALA A 2 26.05 -14.29 27.32
N ALA A 3 26.58 -13.72 26.24
CA ALA A 3 25.84 -12.86 25.33
C ALA A 3 25.00 -13.78 24.46
N ASP A 4 23.68 -13.60 24.45
CA ASP A 4 22.82 -14.10 23.39
C ASP A 4 22.23 -12.89 22.69
N GLY A 5 22.90 -12.54 21.59
CA GLY A 5 22.45 -11.51 20.67
C GLY A 5 21.23 -12.02 19.91
N LEU A 6 20.06 -11.46 20.21
CA LEU A 6 18.93 -11.51 19.29
C LEU A 6 19.26 -10.66 18.07
N SER A 7 19.89 -11.31 17.09
CA SER A 7 19.85 -10.89 15.69
C SER A 7 18.39 -10.92 15.24
N LYS A 8 17.73 -9.76 15.23
CA LYS A 8 16.52 -9.57 14.43
C LYS A 8 16.97 -9.43 12.98
N HIS A 9 17.07 -10.56 12.29
CA HIS A 9 17.00 -10.56 10.84
C HIS A 9 15.62 -10.02 10.47
N SER A 10 15.57 -8.81 9.92
CA SER A 10 14.37 -8.24 9.32
C SER A 10 14.13 -8.94 7.97
N ASP A 11 13.61 -10.16 8.03
CA ASP A 11 12.89 -10.69 6.89
C ASP A 11 11.69 -9.77 6.67
N GLY A 12 11.64 -9.13 5.51
CA GLY A 12 10.52 -8.29 5.11
C GLY A 12 9.26 -9.14 5.07
N GLU A 13 8.53 -9.13 6.18
CA GLU A 13 7.23 -9.74 6.32
C GLU A 13 6.34 -9.11 5.24
N THR A 14 6.18 -9.85 4.15
CA THR A 14 5.15 -9.56 3.18
C THR A 14 3.83 -9.69 3.95
N THR A 15 3.16 -8.57 4.18
CA THR A 15 1.86 -8.47 4.83
C THR A 15 0.86 -9.34 4.04
N MET A 16 0.63 -10.57 4.52
CA MET A 16 -0.42 -11.43 3.98
C MET A 16 -1.74 -10.96 4.59
N THR A 17 -2.66 -10.50 3.75
CA THR A 17 -3.99 -10.16 4.23
C THR A 17 -4.73 -11.46 4.52
N THR A 18 -5.32 -11.53 5.71
CA THR A 18 -6.10 -12.69 6.15
C THR A 18 -7.58 -12.35 6.15
N ILE A 19 -8.40 -13.19 5.52
CA ILE A 19 -9.86 -13.14 5.64
C ILE A 19 -10.35 -14.40 6.33
N HIS A 20 -11.25 -14.20 7.30
CA HIS A 20 -12.02 -15.25 7.95
C HIS A 20 -13.39 -15.37 7.30
N ILE A 21 -13.69 -16.53 6.74
CA ILE A 21 -14.93 -16.80 6.01
C ILE A 21 -15.70 -17.86 6.77
N ILE A 22 -16.96 -17.58 7.11
CA ILE A 22 -17.84 -18.54 7.77
C ILE A 22 -19.01 -18.94 6.86
N ARG A 23 -19.33 -20.23 6.83
CA ARG A 23 -20.54 -20.72 6.19
C ARG A 23 -21.76 -20.31 7.02
N GLN A 24 -22.42 -19.24 6.57
CA GLN A 24 -23.62 -18.68 7.20
C GLN A 24 -24.80 -19.65 7.22
N ASN A 25 -25.75 -19.44 8.14
CA ASN A 25 -26.94 -20.27 8.33
C ASN A 25 -28.01 -20.01 7.25
N MET A 26 -27.68 -20.35 6.01
CA MET A 26 -28.58 -20.33 4.86
C MET A 26 -28.37 -21.61 4.05
N GLU A 27 -29.40 -22.20 3.47
CA GLU A 27 -29.22 -23.36 2.60
C GLU A 27 -28.42 -23.01 1.33
N MET A 28 -27.74 -24.00 0.74
CA MET A 28 -27.08 -23.78 -0.55
C MET A 28 -28.15 -23.60 -1.63
N PRO A 29 -27.97 -22.64 -2.57
CA PRO A 29 -28.88 -22.51 -3.69
C PRO A 29 -28.95 -23.78 -4.53
N ASP A 30 -30.05 -23.98 -5.23
CA ASP A 30 -30.22 -25.12 -6.13
C ASP A 30 -29.25 -25.07 -7.33
N SER A 31 -29.20 -26.16 -8.08
CA SER A 31 -28.27 -26.31 -9.21
C SER A 31 -28.48 -25.26 -10.31
N LYS A 32 -29.72 -24.80 -10.51
CA LYS A 32 -30.07 -23.80 -11.51
C LYS A 32 -29.60 -22.41 -11.09
N ALA A 33 -29.78 -22.04 -9.83
CA ALA A 33 -29.28 -20.79 -9.27
C ALA A 33 -27.73 -20.76 -9.20
N LEU A 34 -27.09 -21.90 -8.93
CA LEU A 34 -25.63 -22.01 -8.88
C LEU A 34 -24.95 -21.95 -10.26
N GLU A 35 -25.68 -22.10 -11.37
CA GLU A 35 -25.08 -22.07 -12.70
C GLU A 35 -24.43 -20.72 -13.01
N GLY A 36 -25.10 -19.62 -12.65
CA GLY A 36 -24.57 -18.26 -12.82
C GLY A 36 -23.28 -18.05 -12.01
N ALA A 37 -23.28 -18.50 -10.76
CA ALA A 37 -22.10 -18.45 -9.89
C ALA A 37 -20.93 -19.25 -10.47
N ARG A 38 -21.18 -20.43 -11.06
CA ARG A 38 -20.13 -21.24 -11.71
C ARG A 38 -19.51 -20.54 -12.91
N LYS A 39 -20.30 -19.86 -13.75
CA LYS A 39 -19.78 -19.10 -14.90
C LYS A 39 -18.89 -17.95 -14.46
N LEU A 40 -19.28 -17.25 -13.39
CA LEU A 40 -18.45 -16.21 -12.79
C LEU A 40 -17.15 -16.80 -12.22
N LEU A 41 -17.26 -17.80 -11.35
CA LEU A 41 -16.15 -18.34 -10.56
C LEU A 41 -15.21 -19.27 -11.33
N PHE A 42 -15.59 -19.82 -12.48
CA PHE A 42 -14.75 -20.75 -13.24
C PHE A 42 -14.63 -20.38 -14.73
N GLY A 43 -15.12 -19.20 -15.10
CA GLY A 43 -15.04 -18.67 -16.47
C GLY A 43 -14.46 -17.25 -16.47
N VAL A 44 -15.13 -16.32 -15.79
CA VAL A 44 -14.68 -14.92 -15.72
C VAL A 44 -13.48 -14.77 -14.78
N ILE A 45 -13.51 -15.43 -13.63
CA ILE A 45 -12.44 -15.46 -12.64
C ILE A 45 -11.93 -16.90 -12.59
N ASP A 46 -10.68 -17.16 -12.99
CA ASP A 46 -10.07 -18.49 -12.92
C ASP A 46 -8.56 -18.37 -12.67
N GLY A 47 -7.91 -19.50 -12.39
CA GLY A 47 -6.47 -19.54 -12.21
C GLY A 47 -5.69 -19.17 -13.49
N HIS A 48 -4.57 -18.46 -13.30
CA HIS A 48 -3.71 -18.04 -14.39
C HIS A 48 -3.02 -19.23 -15.08
N THR A 49 -2.43 -20.12 -14.27
CA THR A 49 -1.82 -21.37 -14.74
C THR A 49 -2.73 -22.57 -14.51
N ASP A 50 -2.43 -23.71 -15.14
CA ASP A 50 -3.18 -24.96 -14.89
C ASP A 50 -3.07 -25.44 -13.44
N GLN A 51 -1.94 -25.15 -12.77
CA GLN A 51 -1.81 -25.40 -11.34
C GLN A 51 -2.77 -24.53 -10.55
N ASP A 52 -2.86 -23.24 -10.86
CA ASP A 52 -3.74 -22.29 -10.18
C ASP A 52 -5.20 -22.65 -10.41
N ARG A 53 -5.60 -22.99 -11.64
CA ARG A 53 -6.98 -23.39 -11.94
C ARG A 53 -7.39 -24.63 -11.14
N ARG A 54 -6.47 -25.59 -10.98
CA ARG A 54 -6.70 -26.76 -10.13
C ARG A 54 -6.83 -26.39 -8.66
N ALA A 55 -5.96 -25.51 -8.15
CA ALA A 55 -6.04 -25.01 -6.77
C ALA A 55 -7.35 -24.26 -6.51
N TRP A 56 -7.74 -23.37 -7.42
CA TRP A 56 -8.97 -22.59 -7.39
C TRP A 56 -10.23 -23.46 -7.36
N ARG A 57 -10.30 -24.47 -8.23
CA ARG A 57 -11.40 -25.45 -8.21
C ARG A 57 -11.44 -26.27 -6.93
N ARG A 58 -10.27 -26.66 -6.38
CA ARG A 58 -10.22 -27.37 -5.09
C ARG A 58 -10.77 -26.51 -3.95
N TRP A 59 -10.35 -25.24 -3.88
CA TRP A 59 -10.84 -24.29 -2.89
C TRP A 59 -12.36 -24.15 -2.94
N TRP A 60 -12.94 -23.82 -4.11
CA TRP A 60 -14.39 -23.66 -4.22
C TRP A 60 -15.17 -24.95 -4.01
N LYS A 61 -14.61 -26.10 -4.41
CA LYS A 61 -15.21 -27.40 -4.12
C LYS A 61 -15.31 -27.66 -2.61
N MET A 62 -14.33 -27.23 -1.82
CA MET A 62 -14.37 -27.29 -0.37
C MET A 62 -15.47 -26.36 0.17
N ILE A 63 -15.51 -25.09 -0.26
CA ILE A 63 -16.53 -24.12 0.15
C ILE A 63 -17.95 -24.62 -0.17
N PHE A 64 -18.20 -25.16 -1.37
CA PHE A 64 -19.53 -25.66 -1.74
C PHE A 64 -19.96 -26.91 -0.96
N ARG A 65 -19.01 -27.66 -0.38
CA ARG A 65 -19.27 -28.85 0.43
C ARG A 65 -19.25 -28.56 1.93
N SER A 66 -18.99 -27.32 2.31
CA SER A 66 -18.90 -26.91 3.69
C SER A 66 -20.23 -27.05 4.42
N GLN A 67 -20.15 -27.35 5.71
CA GLN A 67 -21.31 -27.38 6.58
C GLN A 67 -21.58 -25.99 7.17
N ILE A 68 -22.83 -25.72 7.52
CA ILE A 68 -23.20 -24.48 8.22
C ILE A 68 -22.38 -24.37 9.51
N GLY A 69 -21.74 -23.22 9.70
CA GLY A 69 -20.84 -22.94 10.83
C GLY A 69 -19.36 -23.23 10.58
N GLU A 70 -19.00 -23.86 9.45
CA GLU A 70 -17.59 -24.13 9.13
C GLU A 70 -16.83 -22.83 8.82
N LEU A 71 -15.65 -22.69 9.44
CA LEU A 71 -14.77 -21.53 9.33
C LEU A 71 -13.59 -21.85 8.41
N PHE A 72 -13.31 -20.94 7.50
CA PHE A 72 -12.15 -20.98 6.62
C PHE A 72 -11.28 -19.74 6.82
N VAL A 73 -9.97 -19.93 6.75
CA VAL A 73 -9.00 -18.85 6.74
C VAL A 73 -8.37 -18.82 5.36
N MET A 74 -8.46 -17.67 4.68
CA MET A 74 -7.77 -17.42 3.42
C MET A 74 -6.71 -16.35 3.64
N GLU A 75 -5.49 -16.68 3.28
CA GLU A 75 -4.39 -15.72 3.17
C GLU A 75 -4.16 -15.41 1.70
N TYR A 76 -4.09 -14.13 1.36
CA TYR A 76 -3.78 -13.70 0.00
C TYR A 76 -2.89 -12.46 0.00
N LYS A 77 -2.29 -12.21 -1.15
CA LYS A 77 -1.42 -11.07 -1.41
C LYS A 77 -1.89 -10.36 -2.66
N PHE A 78 -2.16 -9.06 -2.57
CA PHE A 78 -2.22 -8.23 -3.76
C PHE A 78 -0.80 -7.92 -4.23
N THR A 79 -0.48 -8.33 -5.46
CA THR A 79 0.75 -7.87 -6.11
C THR A 79 0.61 -6.37 -6.41
N ARG A 80 1.48 -5.57 -5.80
CA ARG A 80 1.52 -4.11 -5.94
C ARG A 80 1.52 -3.66 -7.40
N SER A 81 0.78 -2.59 -7.69
CA SER A 81 0.77 -1.95 -9.00
C SER A 81 2.10 -1.24 -9.25
N SER A 82 2.97 -1.87 -10.04
CA SER A 82 4.26 -1.28 -10.41
C SER A 82 4.10 0.07 -11.13
N LYS A 83 2.97 0.26 -11.82
CA LYS A 83 2.64 1.51 -12.50
C LYS A 83 2.32 2.62 -11.49
N PHE A 84 1.46 2.34 -10.52
CA PHE A 84 1.13 3.28 -9.44
C PHE A 84 2.36 3.63 -8.61
N HIS A 85 3.21 2.64 -8.29
CA HIS A 85 4.46 2.90 -7.58
C HIS A 85 5.37 3.86 -8.34
N ARG A 86 5.62 3.62 -9.63
CA ARG A 86 6.45 4.52 -10.45
C ARG A 86 5.84 5.92 -10.54
N TRP A 87 4.53 6.01 -10.70
CA TRP A 87 3.82 7.29 -10.76
C TRP A 87 3.96 8.08 -9.46
N SER A 88 3.71 7.46 -8.30
CA SER A 88 3.93 8.11 -7.00
C SER A 88 5.40 8.52 -6.77
N MET A 89 6.37 7.74 -7.26
CA MET A 89 7.79 8.11 -7.17
C MET A 89 8.16 9.28 -8.08
N LYS A 90 7.47 9.47 -9.21
CA LYS A 90 7.65 10.64 -10.08
C LYS A 90 7.15 11.92 -9.40
N ILE A 91 5.98 11.87 -8.74
CA ILE A 91 5.47 13.00 -7.96
C ILE A 91 6.49 13.41 -6.90
N GLU A 92 6.97 12.45 -6.10
CA GLU A 92 8.02 12.71 -5.10
C GLU A 92 9.29 13.31 -5.74
N GLY A 93 9.68 12.82 -6.93
CA GLY A 93 10.79 13.35 -7.70
C GLY A 93 10.58 14.81 -8.14
N ALA A 94 9.40 15.18 -8.62
CA ALA A 94 9.09 16.55 -9.01
C ALA A 94 9.17 17.52 -7.83
N PHE A 95 8.66 17.12 -6.66
CA PHE A 95 8.85 17.93 -5.44
C PHE A 95 10.32 18.04 -5.05
N PHE A 96 11.12 16.97 -5.19
CA PHE A 96 12.55 17.01 -4.91
C PHE A 96 13.30 17.95 -5.86
N ASP A 97 12.94 17.98 -7.13
CA ASP A 97 13.59 18.82 -8.13
C ASP A 97 13.20 20.30 -7.98
N ALA A 98 12.00 20.59 -7.47
CA ALA A 98 11.48 21.95 -7.29
C ALA A 98 11.86 22.62 -5.95
N GLN A 99 12.29 21.86 -4.94
CA GLN A 99 12.57 22.38 -3.58
C GLN A 99 14.01 22.89 -3.38
N GLU A 100 14.24 23.66 -2.31
CA GLU A 100 15.52 24.38 -2.09
C GLU A 100 16.37 23.87 -0.90
N ARG A 101 15.91 22.84 -0.19
CA ARG A 101 16.43 22.43 1.13
C ARG A 101 17.32 21.21 1.10
N PHE A 102 17.06 20.28 0.20
CA PHE A 102 17.70 18.97 0.15
C PHE A 102 18.52 18.84 -1.13
N SER A 103 19.76 18.36 -0.98
CA SER A 103 20.61 17.94 -2.11
C SER A 103 20.63 16.42 -2.28
N ASP A 104 20.26 15.68 -1.23
CA ASP A 104 20.20 14.22 -1.24
C ASP A 104 18.74 13.73 -1.26
N ARG A 105 18.44 12.87 -2.24
CA ARG A 105 17.08 12.39 -2.48
C ARG A 105 16.58 11.43 -1.39
N GLU A 106 17.49 10.69 -0.76
CA GLU A 106 17.12 9.78 0.31
C GLU A 106 16.75 10.55 1.59
N GLN A 107 17.52 11.58 1.93
CA GLN A 107 17.19 12.50 3.04
C GLN A 107 15.86 13.22 2.81
N PHE A 108 15.61 13.70 1.59
CA PHE A 108 14.31 14.27 1.24
C PHE A 108 13.17 13.27 1.46
N ARG A 109 13.31 12.05 0.93
CA ARG A 109 12.30 10.99 1.11
C ARG A 109 12.08 10.65 2.59
N ASN A 110 13.14 10.57 3.39
CA ASN A 110 13.02 10.30 4.82
C ASN A 110 12.29 11.44 5.53
N TRP A 111 12.58 12.70 5.17
CA TRP A 111 11.85 13.86 5.67
C TRP A 111 10.37 13.82 5.28
N VAL A 112 10.05 13.47 4.03
CA VAL A 112 8.66 13.30 3.57
C VAL A 112 7.95 12.20 4.35
N LYS A 113 8.56 11.04 4.54
CA LYS A 113 8.00 9.94 5.35
C LYS A 113 7.71 10.38 6.78
N ILE A 114 8.64 11.10 7.42
CA ILE A 114 8.46 11.64 8.77
C ILE A 114 7.31 12.64 8.80
N GLY A 115 7.30 13.57 7.85
CA GLY A 115 6.25 14.59 7.73
C GLY A 115 4.86 14.01 7.49
N ALA A 116 4.77 12.95 6.70
CA ALA A 116 3.57 12.18 6.40
C ALA A 116 3.16 11.20 7.52
N GLY A 117 3.97 11.07 8.58
CA GLY A 117 3.73 10.11 9.67
C GLY A 117 3.88 8.64 9.26
N TRP A 118 4.59 8.36 8.17
CA TRP A 118 4.95 7.00 7.74
C TRP A 118 6.18 6.49 8.52
N VAL A 119 6.01 6.32 9.83
CA VAL A 119 7.10 6.07 10.77
C VAL A 119 6.70 5.07 11.84
N ASP A 120 7.71 4.41 12.41
CA ASP A 120 7.61 3.78 13.72
C ASP A 120 8.11 4.74 14.79
N TRP A 121 7.31 4.89 15.85
CA TRP A 121 7.68 5.70 17.00
C TRP A 121 8.45 4.83 17.99
N VAL A 122 9.74 5.10 18.16
CA VAL A 122 10.63 4.29 18.98
C VAL A 122 11.28 5.12 20.09
N PRO A 123 11.63 4.53 21.24
CA PRO A 123 12.46 5.20 22.24
C PRO A 123 13.83 5.51 21.64
N GLY A 124 14.19 6.78 21.63
CA GLY A 124 15.50 7.27 21.24
C GLY A 124 16.55 7.01 22.33
N PRO A 125 17.83 7.18 22.00
CA PRO A 125 18.94 6.90 22.91
C PRO A 125 18.89 7.72 24.22
N ASP A 126 18.32 8.92 24.17
CA ASP A 126 18.18 9.82 25.32
C ASP A 126 16.77 9.74 25.98
N GLY A 127 15.98 8.72 25.65
CA GLY A 127 14.67 8.46 26.27
C GLY A 127 13.48 9.22 25.68
N GLY A 128 13.70 10.16 24.75
CA GLY A 128 12.63 10.79 23.97
C GLY A 128 12.08 9.88 22.87
N ILE A 129 10.81 10.02 22.49
CA ILE A 129 10.25 9.28 21.35
C ILE A 129 10.74 9.92 20.04
N VAL A 130 11.35 9.12 19.16
CA VAL A 130 11.84 9.56 17.85
C VAL A 130 11.14 8.80 16.71
N PRO A 131 10.90 9.46 15.56
CA PRO A 131 10.33 8.80 14.39
C PRO A 131 11.42 8.05 13.61
N LEU A 132 11.21 6.77 13.33
CA LEU A 132 12.00 5.99 12.39
C LEU A 132 11.20 5.76 11.10
N PRO A 133 11.65 6.25 9.93
CA PRO A 133 10.91 6.08 8.67
C PRO A 133 10.70 4.61 8.33
N ARG A 134 9.44 4.23 8.06
CA ARG A 134 9.14 2.90 7.55
C ARG A 134 9.64 2.74 6.12
N SER A 135 9.99 1.51 5.75
CA SER A 135 10.30 1.19 4.35
C SER A 135 9.05 1.34 3.49
N ILE A 136 9.26 1.65 2.21
CA ILE A 136 8.21 1.66 1.16
C ILE A 136 8.58 0.70 0.03
N SER A 137 9.60 -0.14 0.24
CA SER A 137 10.05 -1.14 -0.73
C SER A 137 8.97 -2.18 -0.99
N TYR A 138 9.06 -2.87 -2.14
CA TYR A 138 8.12 -3.94 -2.49
C TYR A 138 8.07 -5.09 -1.48
N ALA A 139 9.14 -5.29 -0.71
CA ALA A 139 9.23 -6.35 0.29
C ALA A 139 8.58 -5.95 1.63
N ALA A 140 8.36 -4.66 1.87
CA ALA A 140 7.99 -4.13 3.18
C ALA A 140 6.64 -3.42 3.24
N ALA A 141 6.01 -3.15 2.08
CA ALA A 141 4.69 -2.55 2.01
C ALA A 141 3.90 -3.12 0.82
N ASP A 142 2.68 -3.59 1.08
CA ASP A 142 1.75 -4.06 0.06
C ASP A 142 1.16 -2.91 -0.79
N ASP A 143 0.25 -3.22 -1.74
CA ASP A 143 -0.36 -2.18 -2.60
C ASP A 143 -1.19 -1.19 -1.80
N GLN A 144 -1.95 -1.67 -0.81
CA GLN A 144 -2.84 -0.85 -0.01
C GLN A 144 -2.04 0.05 0.91
N GLU A 145 -1.07 -0.51 1.64
CA GLU A 145 -0.15 0.23 2.49
C GLU A 145 0.58 1.32 1.70
N PHE A 146 0.97 1.03 0.45
CA PHE A 146 1.61 2.04 -0.38
C PHE A 146 0.65 3.13 -0.88
N ARG A 147 -0.62 2.82 -1.16
CA ARG A 147 -1.64 3.83 -1.47
C ARG A 147 -1.89 4.74 -0.28
N GLU A 148 -1.97 4.18 0.93
CA GLU A 148 -2.09 4.95 2.17
C GLU A 148 -0.87 5.86 2.38
N TYR A 149 0.34 5.35 2.12
CA TYR A 149 1.55 6.19 2.13
C TYR A 149 1.46 7.34 1.12
N HIS A 150 1.04 7.05 -0.11
CA HIS A 150 0.90 8.05 -1.16
C HIS A 150 -0.09 9.16 -0.77
N GLU A 151 -1.25 8.80 -0.24
CA GLU A 151 -2.25 9.77 0.22
C GLU A 151 -1.70 10.67 1.34
N LYS A 152 -1.00 10.08 2.31
CA LYS A 152 -0.34 10.83 3.40
C LYS A 152 0.77 11.73 2.88
N MET A 153 1.55 11.27 1.91
CA MET A 153 2.60 12.05 1.26
C MET A 153 2.01 13.29 0.57
N VAL A 154 0.97 13.13 -0.25
CA VAL A 154 0.31 14.24 -0.94
C VAL A 154 -0.32 15.21 0.06
N SER A 155 -1.00 14.69 1.10
CA SER A 155 -1.54 15.51 2.18
C SER A 155 -0.46 16.31 2.91
N PHE A 156 0.72 15.69 3.14
CA PHE A 156 1.84 16.38 3.76
C PHE A 156 2.38 17.50 2.86
N PHE A 157 2.55 17.28 1.55
CA PHE A 157 2.97 18.34 0.63
C PHE A 157 2.00 19.53 0.60
N ARG A 158 0.69 19.26 0.65
CA ARG A 158 -0.36 20.29 0.77
C ARG A 158 -0.39 20.99 2.13
N SER A 159 0.35 20.52 3.13
CA SER A 159 0.39 21.19 4.43
C SER A 159 1.23 22.47 4.37
N GLY A 160 0.74 23.54 5.01
CA GLY A 160 1.47 24.81 5.09
C GLY A 160 2.87 24.69 5.72
N ARG A 161 3.07 23.69 6.60
CA ARG A 161 4.39 23.42 7.20
C ARG A 161 5.38 22.85 6.18
N ALA A 162 4.94 21.97 5.28
CA ALA A 162 5.82 21.39 4.27
C ALA A 162 6.20 22.43 3.23
N SER A 163 5.21 23.15 2.69
CA SER A 163 5.41 24.15 1.65
C SER A 163 6.30 25.31 2.13
N ALA A 164 6.07 25.83 3.35
CA ALA A 164 6.92 26.85 3.95
C ALA A 164 8.36 26.38 4.24
N TYR A 165 8.54 25.09 4.52
CA TYR A 165 9.89 24.54 4.70
C TYR A 165 10.63 24.39 3.38
N LEU A 166 9.96 23.91 2.33
CA LEU A 166 10.57 23.65 1.01
C LEU A 166 10.91 24.94 0.27
N TRP A 167 10.11 26.00 0.42
CA TRP A 167 10.30 27.29 -0.24
C TRP A 167 10.21 28.47 0.75
N PRO A 168 11.25 28.69 1.58
CA PRO A 168 11.22 29.75 2.59
C PRO A 168 11.12 31.18 2.02
N HIS A 169 11.43 31.35 0.74
CA HIS A 169 11.38 32.64 0.05
C HIS A 169 9.99 32.97 -0.51
N LEU A 170 9.08 32.00 -0.58
CA LEU A 170 7.72 32.19 -1.07
C LEU A 170 6.77 32.59 0.07
N THR A 171 5.74 33.38 -0.28
CA THR A 171 4.58 33.54 0.59
C THR A 171 3.78 32.25 0.68
N GLU A 172 2.93 32.12 1.71
CA GLU A 172 2.08 30.94 1.90
C GLU A 172 1.20 30.63 0.68
N GLN A 173 0.63 31.66 0.06
CA GLN A 173 -0.18 31.49 -1.15
C GLN A 173 0.67 30.98 -2.32
N GLN A 174 1.82 31.60 -2.58
CA GLN A 174 2.71 31.17 -3.66
C GLN A 174 3.23 29.74 -3.46
N ALA A 175 3.54 29.36 -2.22
CA ALA A 175 3.97 28.01 -1.88
C ALA A 175 2.83 27.00 -2.08
N THR A 176 1.58 27.38 -1.78
CA THR A 176 0.39 26.57 -2.05
C THR A 176 0.15 26.40 -3.56
N ASP A 177 0.25 27.49 -4.31
CA ASP A 177 0.11 27.46 -5.78
C ASP A 177 1.19 26.58 -6.42
N MET A 178 2.42 26.59 -5.89
CA MET A 178 3.51 25.71 -6.33
C MET A 178 3.17 24.22 -6.11
N VAL A 179 2.62 23.86 -4.94
CA VAL A 179 2.21 22.48 -4.64
C VAL A 179 1.16 22.01 -5.64
N GLU A 180 0.10 22.80 -5.85
CA GLU A 180 -0.98 22.41 -6.76
C GLU A 180 -0.51 22.38 -8.21
N THR A 181 0.37 23.31 -8.64
CA THR A 181 0.97 23.27 -9.98
C THR A 181 1.70 21.95 -10.22
N ILE A 182 2.54 21.52 -9.28
CA ILE A 182 3.27 20.25 -9.38
C ILE A 182 2.29 19.07 -9.43
N LEU A 183 1.28 19.04 -8.55
CA LEU A 183 0.34 17.91 -8.49
C LEU A 183 -0.55 17.82 -9.74
N GLN A 184 -0.98 18.96 -10.27
CA GLN A 184 -1.87 19.01 -11.43
C GLN A 184 -1.22 18.42 -12.69
N GLU A 185 0.11 18.57 -12.87
CA GLU A 185 0.85 17.91 -13.95
C GLU A 185 0.69 16.38 -13.94
N PHE A 186 0.48 15.77 -12.77
CA PHE A 186 0.33 14.33 -12.62
C PHE A 186 -1.12 13.86 -12.61
N GLU A 187 -2.07 14.71 -12.19
CA GLU A 187 -3.51 14.42 -12.29
C GLU A 187 -3.95 14.38 -13.77
N ASP A 188 -3.43 15.29 -14.59
CA ASP A 188 -3.66 15.29 -16.03
C ASP A 188 -3.07 14.05 -16.71
N ASP A 189 -1.88 13.59 -16.30
CA ASP A 189 -1.24 12.36 -16.80
C ASP A 189 -1.96 11.08 -16.34
N ASP A 190 -2.48 11.04 -15.10
CA ASP A 190 -3.26 9.91 -14.57
C ASP A 190 -4.55 9.71 -15.37
N SER A 191 -5.23 10.81 -15.71
CA SER A 191 -6.45 10.82 -16.53
C SER A 191 -6.26 10.20 -17.93
N GLN A 192 -5.04 10.28 -18.48
CA GLN A 192 -4.70 9.70 -19.78
C GLN A 192 -4.16 8.28 -19.67
N ASN A 193 -3.52 7.92 -18.55
CA ASN A 193 -2.83 6.65 -18.42
C ASN A 193 -3.64 5.56 -17.71
N PHE A 194 -4.56 5.85 -16.78
CA PHE A 194 -5.12 4.85 -15.87
C PHE A 194 -6.64 4.59 -16.01
N ARG A 195 -7.25 5.01 -17.12
CA ARG A 195 -8.56 4.50 -17.57
C ARG A 195 -8.45 3.16 -18.30
#